data_AF-A0A2P4NWS9-F1
#
_entry.id   AF-A0A2P4NWS9-F1
#
_cell.length_a   1.000
_cell.length_b   1.000
_cell.length_c   1.000
_cell.angle_alpha   90.00
_cell.angle_beta   90.00
_cell.angle_gamma   90.00
#
_symmetry.space_group_name_H-M   'P 1'
#
loop_
_entity.id
_entity.type
_entity.pdbx_description
1 polymer ?
#
loop_
_entity_poly.entity_id
_entity_poly.type
_entity_poly.pdbx_seq_one_letter_code
_entity_poly.pdbx_strand_id
1 'polypeptide(L)'
;GVMPYVAPEVLKGKPYTRAADIYSFGMIMYFVATGKQPFVNYAHDEVLVLNICNGNRPEINVPEAPKCYIDLMKQCWDSNPNNRPIATKVL
;
A
#
# COMPACT_ATOMS: atom_id res chain seq x y z
N GLY A 1 8.32 12.59 1.67
CA GLY A 1 7.41 11.61 2.30
C GLY A 1 8.15 10.30 2.53
N VAL A 2 7.57 9.37 3.29
CA VAL A 2 8.14 8.03 3.47
C VAL A 2 7.73 7.19 2.24
N MET A 3 8.68 6.97 1.32
CA MET A 3 8.45 6.42 -0.03
C MET A 3 7.52 5.19 -0.08
N PRO A 4 7.66 4.16 0.78
CA PRO A 4 6.78 2.98 0.79
C PRO A 4 5.28 3.25 0.93
N TYR A 5 4.88 4.39 1.50
CA TYR A 5 3.48 4.76 1.70
C TYR A 5 2.90 5.53 0.51
N VAL A 6 3.73 5.97 -0.44
CA VAL A 6 3.30 6.80 -1.56
C VAL A 6 2.70 5.93 -2.66
N ALA A 7 1.49 6.30 -3.11
CA ALA A 7 0.79 5.54 -4.14
C ALA A 7 1.53 5.52 -5.50
N PRO A 8 1.46 4.42 -6.27
CA PRO A 8 2.17 4.25 -7.54
C PRO A 8 1.91 5.36 -8.55
N GLU A 9 0.68 5.86 -8.63
CA GLU A 9 0.32 6.95 -9.53
C GLU A 9 0.98 8.28 -9.14
N VAL A 10 1.13 8.54 -7.84
CA VAL A 10 1.79 9.74 -7.32
C VAL A 10 3.29 9.66 -7.57
N LEU A 11 3.90 8.47 -7.39
CA LEU A 11 5.30 8.22 -7.75
C LEU A 11 5.57 8.42 -9.25
N LYS A 12 4.57 8.16 -10.10
CA LYS A 12 4.61 8.40 -11.56
C LYS A 12 4.34 9.87 -11.94
N GLY A 13 4.22 10.77 -10.97
CA GLY A 13 3.95 12.19 -11.21
C GLY A 13 2.52 12.50 -11.64
N LYS A 14 1.57 11.56 -11.49
CA LYS A 14 0.15 11.82 -11.76
C LYS A 14 -0.47 12.65 -10.61
N PRO A 15 -1.60 13.34 -10.86
CA PRO A 15 -2.28 14.11 -9.83
C PRO A 15 -2.64 13.27 -8.61
N TYR A 16 -2.47 13.87 -7.43
CA TYR A 16 -2.89 13.29 -6.18
C TYR A 16 -4.42 13.16 -6.12
N THR A 17 -4.92 12.05 -5.58
CA THR A 17 -6.36 11.81 -5.42
C THR A 17 -6.64 11.15 -4.07
N ARG A 18 -7.91 11.10 -3.66
CA ARG A 18 -8.34 10.37 -2.46
C ARG A 18 -7.96 8.89 -2.49
N ALA A 19 -7.84 8.28 -3.67
CA ALA A 19 -7.39 6.90 -3.80
C ALA A 19 -5.93 6.71 -3.38
N ALA A 20 -5.09 7.76 -3.43
CA ALA A 20 -3.72 7.74 -2.93
C ALA A 20 -3.68 7.72 -1.38
N ASP A 21 -4.62 8.40 -0.72
CA ASP A 21 -4.80 8.28 0.74
C ASP A 21 -5.15 6.84 1.13
N ILE A 22 -6.05 6.20 0.37
CA ILE A 22 -6.45 4.79 0.62
C ILE A 22 -5.29 3.82 0.43
N TYR A 23 -4.41 4.07 -0.55
CA TYR A 23 -3.18 3.29 -0.69
C TYR A 23 -2.28 3.43 0.54
N SER A 24 -2.07 4.66 1.01
CA SER A 24 -1.28 4.94 2.19
C SER A 24 -1.87 4.25 3.43
N PHE A 25 -3.20 4.24 3.54
CA PHE A 25 -3.93 3.51 4.58
C PHE A 25 -3.70 2.00 4.51
N GLY A 26 -3.68 1.40 3.32
CA GLY A 26 -3.31 -0.01 3.14
C GLY A 26 -1.91 -0.33 3.65
N MET A 27 -0.95 0.58 3.46
CA MET A 27 0.42 0.43 3.99
C MET A 27 0.47 0.58 5.52
N ILE A 28 -0.37 1.44 6.10
CA ILE A 28 -0.54 1.54 7.56
C ILE A 28 -1.17 0.25 8.11
N MET A 29 -2.19 -0.30 7.44
CA MET A 29 -2.79 -1.57 7.83
C MET A 29 -1.75 -2.70 7.89
N TYR A 30 -0.83 -2.72 6.93
CA TYR A 30 0.29 -3.66 6.94
C TYR A 30 1.23 -3.47 8.10
N PHE A 31 1.61 -2.22 8.39
CA PHE A 31 2.43 -1.91 9.55
C PHE A 31 1.77 -2.37 10.85
N VAL A 32 0.46 -2.13 11.01
CA VAL A 32 -0.31 -2.58 12.18
C VAL A 32 -0.34 -4.11 12.29
N ALA A 33 -0.54 -4.82 11.18
CA ALA A 33 -0.63 -6.28 11.18
C ALA A 33 0.72 -6.98 11.40
N THR A 34 1.83 -6.35 11.01
CA THR A 34 3.16 -6.99 11.01
C THR A 34 4.13 -6.42 12.04
N GLY A 35 3.88 -5.22 12.56
CA GLY A 35 4.85 -4.42 13.30
C GLY A 35 6.06 -3.97 12.47
N LYS A 36 6.09 -4.22 11.16
CA LYS A 36 7.23 -3.97 10.27
C LYS A 36 6.90 -2.86 9.27
N GLN A 37 7.91 -2.05 8.95
CA GLN A 37 7.77 -1.06 7.89
C GLN A 37 7.52 -1.77 6.54
N PRO A 38 6.62 -1.24 5.69
CA PRO A 38 6.46 -1.75 4.33
C PRO A 38 7.80 -1.68 3.59
N PHE A 39 8.20 -2.79 2.95
CA PHE A 39 9.48 -2.91 2.24
C PHE A 39 10.74 -2.72 3.12
N VAL A 40 10.70 -3.07 4.40
CA VAL A 40 11.83 -2.93 5.35
C VAL A 40 13.17 -3.53 4.86
N ASN A 41 13.13 -4.54 3.99
CA ASN A 41 14.31 -5.22 3.46
C ASN A 41 14.85 -4.63 2.14
N TYR A 42 14.25 -3.55 1.63
CA TYR A 42 14.63 -2.93 0.36
C TYR A 42 15.35 -1.60 0.62
N ALA A 43 16.32 -1.27 -0.23
CA ALA A 43 16.84 0.08 -0.29
C ALA A 43 15.73 1.04 -0.74
N HIS A 44 15.62 2.21 -0.10
CA HIS A 44 14.62 3.22 -0.44
C HIS A 44 15.12 4.12 -1.59
N ASP A 45 15.35 3.50 -2.74
CA ASP A 45 15.92 4.12 -3.94
C ASP A 45 14.94 4.08 -5.14
N GLU A 46 15.42 4.50 -6.31
CA GLU A 46 14.65 4.48 -7.55
C GLU A 46 14.21 3.07 -7.96
N VAL A 47 14.97 2.04 -7.59
CA VAL A 47 14.62 0.64 -7.88
C VAL A 47 13.36 0.25 -7.10
N LEU A 48 13.25 0.66 -5.84
CA LEU A 48 12.03 0.45 -5.07
C LEU A 48 10.84 1.21 -5.66
N VAL A 49 11.04 2.45 -6.12
CA VAL A 49 9.99 3.22 -6.82
C VAL A 49 9.48 2.47 -8.05
N LEU A 50 10.38 1.96 -8.89
CA LEU A 50 10.03 1.16 -10.07
C LEU A 50 9.29 -0.13 -9.68
N ASN A 51 9.74 -0.83 -8.65
CA ASN A 51 9.11 -2.03 -8.13
C ASN A 51 7.67 -1.77 -7.67
N ILE A 52 7.43 -0.72 -6.89
CA ILE A 52 6.08 -0.31 -6.44
C ILE A 52 5.20 0.01 -7.65
N CYS A 53 5.76 0.76 -8.61
CA CYS A 53 5.09 1.16 -9.85
C CYS A 53 4.71 -0.01 -10.76
N ASN A 54 5.45 -1.11 -10.68
CA ASN A 54 5.22 -2.35 -11.42
C ASN A 54 4.30 -3.34 -10.69
N GLY A 55 3.83 -2.99 -9.49
CA GLY A 55 2.84 -3.79 -8.76
C GLY A 55 3.43 -4.63 -7.64
N ASN A 56 4.73 -4.52 -7.33
CA ASN A 56 5.31 -5.22 -6.19
C ASN A 56 4.66 -4.70 -4.88
N ARG A 57 4.43 -5.62 -3.94
CA ARG A 57 3.84 -5.33 -2.63
C ARG A 57 4.66 -5.99 -1.53
N PRO A 58 4.60 -5.50 -0.29
CA PRO A 58 5.27 -6.14 0.84
C PRO A 58 4.81 -7.58 1.02
N GLU A 59 5.73 -8.46 1.42
CA GLU A 59 5.40 -9.84 1.75
C GLU A 59 4.50 -9.90 3.00
N ILE A 60 3.40 -10.66 2.90
CA ILE A 60 2.42 -10.84 3.96
C ILE A 60 2.70 -12.18 4.63
N ASN A 61 3.67 -12.21 5.55
CA ASN A 61 3.92 -13.37 6.40
C ASN A 61 3.21 -13.18 7.75
N VAL A 62 1.87 -13.13 7.71
CA VAL A 62 1.04 -12.83 8.89
C VAL A 62 0.11 -14.01 9.19
N PRO A 63 0.53 -14.96 10.05
CA PRO A 63 -0.33 -16.07 10.43
C PRO A 63 -1.52 -15.65 11.32
N GLU A 64 -1.52 -14.44 11.89
CA GLU A 64 -2.44 -14.05 12.97
C GLU A 64 -3.52 -13.02 12.57
N ALA A 65 -3.39 -12.34 11.42
CA ALA A 65 -4.38 -11.35 11.01
C ALA A 65 -5.65 -12.02 10.44
N PRO A 66 -6.86 -11.58 10.81
CA PRO A 66 -8.10 -12.10 10.23
C PRO A 66 -8.11 -11.96 8.70
N LYS A 67 -8.66 -12.96 8.01
CA LYS A 67 -8.74 -12.95 6.53
C LYS A 67 -9.39 -11.68 5.97
N CYS A 68 -10.47 -11.20 6.58
CA CYS A 68 -11.16 -9.98 6.16
C CYS A 68 -10.24 -8.74 6.21
N TYR A 69 -9.35 -8.67 7.21
CA TYR A 69 -8.37 -7.60 7.32
C TYR A 69 -7.34 -7.67 6.20
N ILE A 70 -6.83 -8.87 5.90
CA ILE A 70 -5.87 -9.10 4.83
C ILE A 70 -6.50 -8.74 3.47
N ASP A 71 -7.74 -9.16 3.23
CA ASP A 71 -8.46 -8.89 1.99
C ASP A 71 -8.73 -7.39 1.82
N LEU A 72 -9.13 -6.68 2.89
CA LEU A 72 -9.33 -5.23 2.86
C LEU A 72 -8.02 -4.48 2.63
N MET A 73 -6.96 -4.83 3.36
CA MET A 73 -5.61 -4.29 3.18
C MET A 73 -5.15 -4.46 1.72
N LYS A 74 -5.41 -5.63 1.14
CA LYS A 74 -5.07 -5.91 -0.26
C LYS A 74 -5.83 -5.04 -1.26
N GLN A 75 -7.11 -4.79 -1.01
CA GLN A 75 -7.90 -3.88 -1.83
C GLN A 75 -7.41 -2.43 -1.71
N CYS A 76 -7.02 -1.99 -0.52
CA CYS A 76 -6.54 -0.63 -0.28
C CYS A 76 -5.28 -0.30 -1.11
N TRP A 77 -4.36 -1.24 -1.30
CA TRP A 77 -3.13 -1.01 -2.07
C TRP A 77 -3.15 -1.54 -3.51
N ASP A 78 -4.33 -1.71 -4.12
CA ASP A 78 -4.45 -2.12 -5.52
C ASP A 78 -3.67 -1.16 -6.44
N SER A 79 -3.01 -1.70 -7.47
CA SER A 79 -2.26 -0.90 -8.46
C SER A 79 -3.16 0.06 -9.23
N ASN A 80 -4.40 -0.33 -9.48
CA ASN A 80 -5.41 0.52 -10.09
C ASN A 80 -6.13 1.33 -8.98
N PRO A 81 -6.02 2.67 -8.97
CA PRO A 81 -6.70 3.50 -7.97
C PRO A 81 -8.23 3.34 -7.98
N ASN A 82 -8.85 2.95 -9.10
CA ASN A 82 -10.29 2.76 -9.20
C ASN A 82 -10.80 1.48 -8.52
N ASN A 83 -9.92 0.50 -8.27
CA ASN A 83 -10.26 -0.73 -7.56
C ASN A 83 -10.21 -0.54 -6.04
N ARG A 84 -9.60 0.55 -5.57
CA ARG A 84 -9.45 0.83 -4.14
C ARG A 84 -10.81 1.27 -3.57
N PRO A 85 -11.15 0.86 -2.33
CA PRO A 85 -12.39 1.28 -1.70
C PRO A 85 -12.37 2.80 -1.42
N ILE A 86 -13.54 3.41 -1.30
CA ILE A 86 -13.67 4.76 -0.75
C ILE A 86 -13.65 4.68 0.78
N ALA A 87 -13.21 5.75 1.44
CA ALA A 87 -13.07 5.78 2.90
C ALA A 87 -14.34 5.36 3.67
N THR A 88 -15.53 5.73 3.17
CA THR A 88 -16.82 5.37 3.79
C THR A 88 -17.19 3.89 3.70
N LYS A 89 -16.46 3.10 2.91
CA LYS A 89 -16.62 1.63 2.82
C LYS A 89 -15.57 0.87 3.64
N VAL A 90 -14.57 1.59 4.17
CA VAL A 90 -13.49 1.04 4.99
C VAL A 90 -13.83 1.12 6.48
N LEU A 91 -14.65 2.11 6.86
CA LEU A 91 -15.26 2.30 8.17
C LEU A 91 -16.59 1.56 8.28
#